data_AF-L8LJU8-F1
#
_entry.id   AF-L8LJU8-F1
#
_cell.length_a   1.000
_cell.length_b   1.000
_cell.length_c   1.000
_cell.angle_alpha   90.00
_cell.angle_beta   90.00
_cell.angle_gamma   90.00
#
_symmetry.space_group_name_H-M   'P 1'
#
loop_
_entity.id
_entity.type
_entity.pdbx_description
1 polymer ?
#
loop_
_entity_poly.entity_id
_entity_poly.type
_entity_poly.pdbx_seq_one_letter_code
_entity_poly.pdbx_strand_id
1 'polypeptide(L)' 'MYCTAKGRLVNADCNGAANILRKVATQLKLNLAEVGRGVLILPKRYEMFEVLSKSYRRNSMGATSKDWQA' A
#
# COMPACT_ATOMS: atom_id res chain seq x y z
N MET A 1 -14.36 -3.75 7.80
CA MET A 1 -14.09 -3.83 6.35
C MET A 1 -15.28 -3.25 5.60
N TYR A 2 -15.07 -2.49 4.54
CA TYR A 2 -16.12 -1.90 3.71
C TYR A 2 -16.11 -2.55 2.32
N CYS A 3 -17.27 -2.99 1.83
CA CYS A 3 -17.41 -3.49 0.46
C CYS A 3 -17.95 -2.37 -0.42
N THR A 4 -17.19 -1.98 -1.43
CA THR A 4 -17.63 -0.99 -2.41
C THR A 4 -18.76 -1.56 -3.27
N ALA A 5 -19.56 -0.69 -3.91
CA ALA A 5 -20.58 -1.10 -4.87
C ALA A 5 -20.04 -1.94 -6.05
N LYS A 6 -18.72 -1.90 -6.28
CA LYS A 6 -18.02 -2.70 -7.29
C LYS A 6 -17.51 -4.05 -6.76
N GLY A 7 -17.95 -4.47 -5.57
CA GLY A 7 -17.53 -5.72 -4.92
C GLY A 7 -16.10 -5.72 -4.37
N ARG A 8 -15.42 -4.56 -4.34
CA ARG A 8 -14.05 -4.47 -3.79
C ARG A 8 -14.10 -4.28 -2.28
N LEU A 9 -13.40 -5.14 -1.54
CA LEU A 9 -13.16 -4.98 -0.11
C LEU A 9 -12.04 -3.98 0.12
N VAL A 10 -12.33 -2.94 0.92
CA VAL A 10 -11.38 -1.90 1.30
C VAL A 10 -11.49 -1.62 2.80
N ASN A 11 -10.46 -1.01 3.38
CA ASN A 11 -10.54 -0.51 4.74
C ASN A 11 -11.61 0.60 4.83
N ALA A 12 -12.45 0.56 5.87
CA ALA A 12 -13.59 1.46 6.02
C ALA A 12 -13.16 2.92 6.26
N ASP A 13 -12.14 3.13 7.09
CA ASP A 13 -11.57 4.45 7.40
C ASP A 13 -10.92 5.05 6.16
N CYS A 14 -10.20 4.25 5.37
CA CYS A 14 -9.64 4.68 4.10
C CYS A 14 -10.72 5.10 3.09
N ASN A 15 -11.84 4.36 3.03
CA ASN A 15 -12.97 4.74 2.17
C ASN A 15 -13.62 6.06 2.63
N GLY A 16 -13.75 6.25 3.96
CA GLY A 16 -14.21 7.51 4.54
C GLY A 16 -13.30 8.69 4.19
N ALA A 17 -11.99 8.54 4.44
CA ALA A 17 -10.99 9.56 4.13
C ALA A 17 -10.99 9.93 2.62
N ALA A 18 -11.06 8.93 1.73
CA ALA A 18 -11.13 9.17 0.29
C ALA A 18 -12.38 9.96 -0.13
N ASN A 19 -13.53 9.73 0.52
CA ASN A 19 -14.76 10.49 0.26
C ASN A 19 -14.65 11.94 0.72
N ILE A 20 -14.05 12.18 1.88
CA ILE A 20 -13.81 13.54 2.41
C ILE A 20 -12.86 14.31 1.48
N LEU A 21 -11.73 13.72 1.11
CA LEU A 21 -10.77 14.33 0.19
C LEU A 21 -11.42 14.69 -1.14
N ARG A 22 -12.24 13.80 -1.71
CA ARG A 22 -12.97 14.07 -2.96
C ARG A 22 -13.96 15.23 -2.82
N LYS A 23 -14.67 15.32 -1.69
CA LYS A 23 -15.60 16.42 -1.42
C LYS A 23 -14.87 17.76 -1.35
N VAL A 24 -13.78 17.83 -0.58
CA VAL A 24 -12.99 19.05 -0.43
C VAL A 24 -12.35 19.48 -1.75
N ALA A 25 -11.79 18.53 -2.51
CA ALA A 25 -11.22 18.80 -3.83
C ALA A 25 -12.25 19.42 -4.79
N THR A 26 -13.49 18.92 -4.76
CA THR A 26 -14.58 19.43 -5.59
C THR A 26 -15.00 20.84 -5.15
N GLN A 27 -15.13 21.08 -3.84
CA GLN A 27 -15.53 22.38 -3.29
C GLN A 27 -14.49 23.48 -3.56
N LEU A 28 -13.21 23.16 -3.41
CA LEU A 28 -12.11 24.10 -3.57
C LEU A 28 -11.50 24.10 -4.99
N LYS A 29 -12.05 23.30 -5.91
CA LYS A 29 -11.54 23.11 -7.29
C LYS A 29 -10.05 22.76 -7.32
N LEU A 30 -9.60 21.91 -6.40
CA LEU A 30 -8.21 21.48 -6.28
C LEU A 30 -7.96 20.19 -7.07
N ASN A 31 -6.82 20.13 -7.75
CA ASN A 31 -6.34 18.89 -8.35
C ASN A 31 -5.42 18.15 -7.37
N LEU A 32 -5.88 17.00 -6.85
CA LEU A 32 -5.12 16.17 -5.90
C LEU A 32 -4.19 15.13 -6.57
N ALA A 33 -4.10 15.11 -7.92
CA ALA A 33 -3.34 14.10 -8.63
C ALA A 33 -1.84 14.12 -8.29
N GLU A 34 -1.24 15.30 -8.18
CA GLU A 34 0.18 15.46 -7.86
C GLU A 34 0.48 15.08 -6.41
N VAL A 35 -0.40 15.44 -5.48
CA VAL A 35 -0.27 15.07 -4.05
C VAL A 35 -0.36 13.56 -3.89
N GLY A 36 -1.36 12.92 -4.50
CA GLY A 36 -1.51 11.48 -4.48
C GLY A 36 -0.31 10.76 -5.10
N ARG A 37 0.19 11.25 -6.24
CA ARG A 37 1.41 10.73 -6.87
C ARG A 37 2.62 10.87 -5.96
N GLY A 38 2.81 12.05 -5.35
CA GLY A 38 3.88 12.32 -4.40
C GLY A 38 3.89 11.26 -3.31
N VAL A 39 2.76 11.04 -2.64
CA VAL A 39 2.63 10.04 -1.57
C VAL A 39 2.96 8.62 -2.03
N LEU A 40 2.55 8.22 -3.24
CA LEU A 40 2.76 6.86 -3.76
C LEU A 40 4.20 6.61 -4.25
N ILE A 41 4.92 7.65 -4.68
CA ILE A 41 6.30 7.54 -5.18
C ILE A 41 7.33 7.66 -4.04
N LEU A 42 6.92 8.14 -2.85
CA LEU A 42 7.81 8.23 -1.70
C LEU A 42 8.51 6.87 -1.44
N PRO A 43 9.86 6.86 -1.31
CA PRO A 43 10.55 5.63 -0.95
C PRO A 43 10.05 5.18 0.42
N LYS A 44 9.60 3.93 0.49
CA LYS A 44 9.19 3.34 1.76
C LYS A 44 10.39 3.33 2.70
N ARG A 45 10.25 3.98 3.85
CA ARG A 45 11.27 3.99 4.89
C ARG A 45 11.29 2.64 5.57
N TYR A 46 12.17 1.76 5.12
CA TYR A 46 12.45 0.50 5.80
C TYR A 46 13.62 0.70 6.76
N GLU A 47 13.47 0.21 7.98
CA GLU A 47 14.61 -0.01 8.87
C GLU A 47 15.49 -1.12 8.29
N MET A 48 16.60 -0.73 7.66
CA MET A 48 17.46 -1.63 6.88
C MET A 48 18.06 -2.74 7.74
N PHE A 49 18.42 -2.41 8.98
CA PHE A 49 19.08 -3.35 9.88
C PHE A 49 18.10 -4.26 10.62
N GLU A 50 16.89 -3.78 10.90
CA GLU A 50 15.90 -4.53 11.67
C GLU A 50 14.95 -5.37 10.79
N VAL A 51 14.47 -4.79 9.68
CA VAL A 51 13.40 -5.39 8.84
C VAL A 51 13.99 -6.19 7.68
N LEU A 52 15.00 -5.65 7.00
CA LEU A 52 15.54 -6.27 5.79
C LEU A 52 16.40 -7.50 6.09
N SER A 53 17.17 -7.48 7.20
CA SER A 53 18.05 -8.59 7.63
C SER A 53 17.28 -9.88 7.94
N LYS A 54 16.04 -9.78 8.43
CA LYS A 54 15.18 -10.92 8.79
C LYS A 54 14.33 -11.42 7.61
N SER A 55 13.84 -10.51 6.75
CA SER A 55 13.02 -10.86 5.58
C SER A 55 13.87 -11.47 4.45
N TYR A 56 15.00 -10.83 4.11
CA TYR A 56 15.89 -11.31 3.07
C TYR A 56 16.40 -12.72 3.37
N ARG A 57 16.84 -12.97 4.62
CA ARG A 57 17.36 -14.27 5.05
C ARG A 57 16.31 -15.37 5.03
N ARG A 58 15.05 -15.07 5.38
CA ARG A 58 13.94 -16.03 5.32
C ARG A 58 13.57 -16.38 3.88
N ASN A 59 13.56 -15.39 2.99
CA ASN A 59 13.20 -15.60 1.58
C ASN A 59 14.34 -16.27 0.78
N SER A 60 15.61 -15.99 1.11
CA SER A 60 16.76 -16.66 0.48
C SER A 60 16.86 -18.15 0.84
N MET A 61 16.44 -18.53 2.05
CA MET A 61 16.41 -19.93 2.51
C MET A 61 15.15 -20.69 2.06
N GLY A 62 14.07 -19.98 1.70
CA GLY A 62 12.83 -20.60 1.21
C GLY A 62 12.86 -20.99 -0.27
N ALA A 63 13.77 -20.39 -1.05
CA ALA A 63 13.93 -20.71 -2.47
C ALA A 63 14.61 -22.08 -2.69
N THR A 64 15.51 -22.51 -1.79
CA THR A 64 16.32 -23.73 -1.98
C THR A 64 15.64 -25.03 -1.56
N SER A 65 14.47 -25.00 -0.92
CA SER A 65 13.78 -26.20 -0.41
C SER A 65 12.80 -26.84 -1.40
N LYS A 66 12.26 -26.10 -2.36
CA LYS A 66 11.28 -26.65 -3.33
C LYS A 66 11.93 -27.32 -4.55
N ASP A 67 13.19 -27.01 -4.81
CA ASP A 67 13.91 -27.49 -6.00
C ASP A 67 14.59 -28.86 -5.78
N TRP A 68 14.50 -29.44 -4.57
CA TRP A 68 15.08 -30.77 -4.23
C TRP A 68 14.06 -31.93 -4.24
N GLN A 69 12.83 -31.71 -4.71
CA GLN A 69 11.80 -32.75 -4.86
C GLN A 69 11.36 -32.94 -6.32
N ALA A 70 12.29 -32.89 -7.26
CA ALA A 70 12.09 -33.28 -8.65
C ALA A 70 13.10 -34.37 -9.06
#